data_AF-V6K617-F1
#
_entry.id   AF-V6K617-F1
#
_cell.length_a   1.000
_cell.length_b   1.000
_cell.length_c   1.000
_cell.angle_alpha   90.00
_cell.angle_beta   90.00
_cell.angle_gamma   90.00
#
_symmetry.space_group_name_H-M   'P 1'
#
loop_
_entity.id
_entity.type
_entity.pdbx_description
1 polymer ?
#
loop_
_entity_poly.entity_id
_entity_poly.type
_entity_poly.pdbx_seq_one_letter_code
_entity_poly.pdbx_strand_id
1 'polypeptide(L)'
;MTVLSTEEMERLHRLVSWEMPSGMTTAAAAGKACVWCGGPLGEDRARLQTSVPRLGCGRCYSARLAWYITWYDWHRHVSSCTTACQQARVCHVGYGLRAVHDVTIAAAGKEAPQCVSCHHPIHVGEMTVPVRWEGTSQDHLGYAHTQCVMTRAAVR
;
A
#
# COMPACT_ATOMS: atom_id res chain seq x y z
N MET A 1 1.98 15.15 10.89
CA MET A 1 0.97 14.84 9.86
C MET A 1 1.29 15.68 8.64
N THR A 2 1.69 15.05 7.54
CA THR A 2 1.92 15.74 6.26
C THR A 2 0.56 16.12 5.68
N VAL A 3 0.35 17.39 5.37
CA VAL A 3 -0.84 17.83 4.63
C VAL A 3 -0.65 17.39 3.17
N LEU A 4 -1.55 16.55 2.67
CA LEU A 4 -1.52 16.12 1.28
C LEU A 4 -2.05 17.26 0.40
N SER A 5 -1.37 17.54 -0.71
CA SER A 5 -1.92 18.41 -1.74
C SER A 5 -3.15 17.75 -2.37
N THR A 6 -4.01 18.56 -3.01
CA THR A 6 -5.17 18.05 -3.76
C THR A 6 -4.73 17.04 -4.83
N GLU A 7 -3.66 17.34 -5.56
CA GLU A 7 -3.11 16.45 -6.59
C GLU A 7 -2.64 15.11 -6.01
N GLU A 8 -1.98 15.13 -4.86
CA GLU A 8 -1.54 13.91 -4.19
C GLU A 8 -2.73 13.09 -3.67
N MET A 9 -3.76 13.76 -3.13
CA MET A 9 -4.99 13.11 -2.72
C MET A 9 -5.71 12.45 -3.90
N GLU A 10 -5.79 13.13 -5.05
CA GLU A 10 -6.38 12.56 -6.27
C GLU A 10 -5.57 11.37 -6.80
N ARG A 11 -4.23 11.46 -6.76
CA ARG A 11 -3.35 10.36 -7.13
C ARG A 11 -3.60 9.13 -6.26
N LEU A 12 -3.63 9.31 -4.95
CA LEU A 12 -3.90 8.24 -4.00
C LEU A 12 -5.31 7.68 -4.14
N HIS A 13 -6.30 8.54 -4.38
CA HIS A 13 -7.66 8.12 -4.66
C HIS A 13 -7.73 7.21 -5.89
N ARG A 14 -7.04 7.57 -7.00
CA ARG A 14 -6.98 6.71 -8.19
C ARG A 14 -6.40 5.33 -7.89
N LEU A 15 -5.33 5.26 -7.10
CA LEU A 15 -4.72 4.00 -6.69
C LEU A 15 -5.69 3.13 -5.88
N VAL A 16 -6.33 3.71 -4.86
CA VAL A 16 -7.35 3.02 -4.05
C VAL A 16 -8.50 2.51 -4.93
N SER A 17 -8.92 3.30 -5.92
CA SER A 17 -10.01 2.97 -6.83
C SER A 17 -9.68 1.86 -7.83
N TRP A 18 -8.42 1.48 -7.99
CA TRP A 18 -8.01 0.31 -8.79
C TRP A 18 -7.95 -0.98 -7.97
N GLU A 19 -7.96 -0.89 -6.64
CA GLU A 19 -7.97 -2.06 -5.77
C GLU A 19 -9.34 -2.72 -5.71
N MET A 20 -9.62 -3.61 -6.66
CA MET A 20 -10.88 -4.34 -6.73
C MET A 20 -10.66 -5.80 -6.33
N PRO A 21 -11.41 -6.32 -5.34
CA PRO A 21 -11.32 -7.73 -5.00
C PRO A 21 -11.88 -8.58 -6.15
N SER A 22 -11.27 -9.75 -6.38
CA SER A 22 -11.72 -10.71 -7.39
C SER A 22 -13.08 -11.32 -7.07
N GLY A 23 -13.45 -11.40 -5.80
CA GLY A 23 -14.74 -11.91 -5.33
C GLY A 23 -15.62 -10.81 -4.72
N MET A 24 -16.29 -10.02 -5.54
CA MET A 24 -17.31 -9.07 -5.06
C MET A 24 -18.67 -9.75 -4.87
N THR A 25 -19.40 -9.35 -3.84
CA THR A 25 -20.81 -9.75 -3.69
C THR A 25 -21.67 -9.08 -4.77
N THR A 26 -22.81 -9.68 -5.11
CA THR A 26 -23.79 -9.08 -6.04
C THR A 26 -24.24 -7.70 -5.57
N ALA A 27 -24.38 -7.49 -4.25
CA ALA A 27 -24.73 -6.20 -3.67
C ALA A 27 -23.63 -5.16 -3.87
N ALA A 28 -22.36 -5.53 -3.69
CA ALA A 28 -21.21 -4.66 -3.95
C ALA A 28 -21.09 -4.30 -5.44
N ALA A 29 -21.27 -5.30 -6.33
CA ALA A 29 -21.23 -5.10 -7.77
C ALA A 29 -22.34 -4.15 -8.26
N ALA A 30 -23.51 -4.17 -7.60
CA ALA A 30 -24.63 -3.27 -7.85
C ALA A 30 -24.51 -1.90 -7.14
N GLY A 31 -23.42 -1.63 -6.42
CA GLY A 31 -23.21 -0.39 -5.69
C GLY A 31 -24.10 -0.19 -4.46
N LYS A 32 -24.59 -1.28 -3.88
CA LYS A 32 -25.44 -1.27 -2.68
C LYS A 32 -24.69 -1.64 -1.39
N ALA A 33 -23.46 -2.10 -1.52
CA ALA A 33 -22.58 -2.48 -0.42
C ALA A 33 -21.14 -2.03 -0.69
N CYS A 34 -20.32 -1.97 0.35
CA CYS A 34 -18.90 -1.69 0.23
C CYS A 34 -18.22 -2.77 -0.63
N VAL A 35 -17.45 -2.36 -1.63
CA VAL A 35 -16.72 -3.28 -2.52
C VAL A 35 -15.71 -4.15 -1.80
N TRP A 36 -15.20 -3.72 -0.64
CA TRP A 36 -14.13 -4.42 0.07
C TRP A 36 -14.60 -5.31 1.22
N CYS A 37 -15.59 -4.88 2.01
CA CYS A 37 -16.07 -5.65 3.16
C CYS A 37 -17.48 -6.23 2.98
N GLY A 38 -18.19 -5.87 1.89
CA GLY A 38 -19.58 -6.26 1.67
C GLY A 38 -20.58 -5.64 2.66
N GLY A 39 -20.11 -4.82 3.60
CA GLY A 39 -20.95 -4.16 4.60
C GLY A 39 -21.78 -3.00 4.04
N PRO A 40 -22.71 -2.45 4.85
CA PRO A 40 -23.55 -1.34 4.45
C PRO A 40 -22.73 -0.07 4.15
N LEU A 41 -23.28 0.78 3.29
CA LEU A 41 -22.70 2.08 2.94
C LEU A 41 -23.28 3.18 3.83
N GLY A 42 -22.41 3.99 4.43
CA GLY A 42 -22.78 5.19 5.17
C GLY A 42 -22.89 6.43 4.29
N GLU A 43 -23.06 7.58 4.95
CA GLU A 43 -22.99 8.90 4.31
C GLU A 43 -21.57 9.24 3.85
N ASP A 44 -20.56 8.73 4.57
CA ASP A 44 -19.12 8.91 4.33
C ASP A 44 -18.56 7.98 3.22
N ARG A 45 -19.44 7.41 2.39
CA ARG A 45 -19.04 6.49 1.32
C ARG A 45 -18.15 7.19 0.29
N ALA A 46 -17.06 6.53 -0.09
CA ALA A 46 -16.19 6.96 -1.16
C ALA A 46 -16.69 6.41 -2.50
N ARG A 47 -16.84 7.29 -3.50
CA ARG A 47 -17.08 6.88 -4.88
C ARG A 47 -15.74 6.55 -5.52
N LEU A 48 -15.58 5.31 -5.99
CA LEU A 48 -14.30 4.82 -6.51
C LEU A 48 -14.21 4.94 -8.03
N GLN A 49 -15.33 4.72 -8.72
CA GLN A 49 -15.44 4.91 -10.16
C GLN A 49 -16.70 5.69 -10.50
N THR A 50 -16.65 6.46 -11.58
CA THR A 50 -17.77 7.27 -12.07
C THR A 50 -18.67 6.51 -13.03
N SER A 51 -18.11 5.63 -13.85
CA SER A 51 -18.85 4.86 -14.87
C SER A 51 -19.54 3.61 -14.33
N VAL A 52 -19.08 3.09 -13.19
CA VAL A 52 -19.65 1.91 -12.51
C VAL A 52 -19.88 2.31 -11.05
N PRO A 53 -21.01 1.94 -10.42
CA PRO A 53 -21.34 2.36 -9.06
C PRO A 53 -20.51 1.60 -8.01
N ARG A 54 -19.18 1.63 -8.13
CA ARG A 54 -18.26 1.01 -7.17
C ARG A 54 -18.04 1.97 -6.01
N LEU A 55 -18.51 1.56 -4.83
CA LEU A 55 -18.50 2.37 -3.63
C LEU A 55 -17.73 1.67 -2.51
N GLY A 56 -16.89 2.42 -1.82
CA GLY A 56 -16.24 1.99 -0.58
C GLY A 56 -16.93 2.63 0.63
N CYS A 57 -17.11 1.91 1.73
CA CYS A 57 -17.47 2.57 2.99
C CYS A 57 -16.29 3.39 3.51
N GLY A 58 -16.54 4.46 4.28
CA GLY A 58 -15.49 5.38 4.72
C GLY A 58 -14.40 4.70 5.55
N ARG A 59 -14.74 3.68 6.36
CA ARG A 59 -13.76 2.87 7.10
C ARG A 59 -12.78 2.13 6.18
N CYS A 60 -13.28 1.42 5.16
CA CYS A 60 -12.40 0.68 4.26
C CYS A 60 -11.59 1.60 3.34
N TYR A 61 -12.18 2.73 2.94
CA TYR A 61 -11.51 3.75 2.14
C TYR A 61 -10.35 4.40 2.91
N SER A 62 -10.62 4.90 4.12
CA SER A 62 -9.61 5.53 4.97
C SER A 62 -8.47 4.58 5.35
N ALA A 63 -8.78 3.30 5.64
CA ALA A 63 -7.75 2.30 5.94
C ALA A 63 -6.81 2.05 4.74
N ARG A 64 -7.35 1.94 3.52
CA ARG A 64 -6.54 1.81 2.30
C ARG A 64 -5.74 3.06 2.00
N LEU A 65 -6.33 4.23 2.18
CA LEU A 65 -5.64 5.50 2.01
C LEU A 65 -4.45 5.61 3.00
N ALA A 66 -4.66 5.26 4.26
CA ALA A 66 -3.60 5.22 5.27
C ALA A 66 -2.48 4.24 4.90
N TRP A 67 -2.84 3.06 4.36
CA TRP A 67 -1.85 2.11 3.85
C TRP A 67 -0.98 2.71 2.74
N TYR A 68 -1.57 3.36 1.73
CA TYR A 68 -0.78 4.00 0.68
C TYR A 68 0.08 5.15 1.19
N ILE A 69 -0.47 6.03 2.05
CA ILE A 69 0.28 7.17 2.60
C ILE A 69 1.53 6.69 3.33
N THR A 70 1.35 5.74 4.25
CA THR A 70 2.46 5.21 5.05
C THR A 70 3.46 4.44 4.20
N TRP A 71 3.00 3.72 3.18
CA TRP A 71 3.88 3.05 2.22
C TRP A 71 4.74 4.05 1.44
N TYR A 72 4.13 5.11 0.89
CA TYR A 72 4.85 6.12 0.10
C TYR A 72 5.79 6.98 0.94
N ASP A 73 5.43 7.29 2.18
CA ASP A 73 6.32 8.01 3.10
C ASP A 73 7.56 7.15 3.43
N TRP A 74 7.36 5.85 3.71
CA TRP A 74 8.45 4.92 3.91
C TRP A 74 9.33 4.78 2.66
N HIS A 75 8.71 4.61 1.49
CA HIS A 75 9.42 4.50 0.22
C HIS A 75 10.23 5.74 -0.12
N ARG A 76 9.64 6.93 0.03
CA ARG A 76 10.34 8.21 -0.19
C ARG A 76 11.56 8.34 0.71
N HIS A 77 11.46 7.94 1.97
CA HIS A 77 12.60 7.94 2.87
C HIS A 77 13.68 6.96 2.41
N VAL A 78 13.32 5.70 2.14
CA VAL A 78 14.30 4.68 1.70
C VAL A 78 14.99 5.09 0.40
N SER A 79 14.27 5.70 -0.54
CA SER A 79 14.82 6.14 -1.82
C SER A 79 15.72 7.37 -1.71
N SER A 80 15.57 8.20 -0.68
CA SER A 80 16.37 9.42 -0.48
C SER A 80 17.44 9.31 0.61
N CYS A 81 17.38 8.30 1.49
CA CYS A 81 18.35 8.10 2.57
C CYS A 81 19.64 7.43 2.07
N THR A 82 20.58 8.25 1.62
CA THR A 82 21.89 7.84 1.09
C THR A 82 22.87 7.34 2.17
N THR A 83 22.65 7.71 3.43
CA THR A 83 23.60 7.45 4.54
C THR A 83 23.40 6.09 5.21
N ALA A 84 22.17 5.55 5.20
CA ALA A 84 21.84 4.29 5.86
C ALA A 84 21.06 3.34 4.95
N CYS A 85 19.87 3.74 4.46
CA CYS A 85 19.00 2.85 3.69
C CYS A 85 19.65 2.36 2.40
N GLN A 86 20.23 3.26 1.61
CA GLN A 86 20.90 2.88 0.35
C GLN A 86 22.20 2.10 0.57
N GLN A 87 22.79 2.17 1.77
CA GLN A 87 23.97 1.41 2.16
C GLN A 87 23.64 0.09 2.88
N ALA A 88 22.35 -0.30 2.91
CA ALA A 88 21.84 -1.47 3.62
C ALA A 88 22.21 -1.52 5.11
N ARG A 89 22.39 -0.35 5.74
CA ARG A 89 22.62 -0.20 7.18
C ARG A 89 21.31 0.01 7.92
N VAL A 90 21.34 -0.21 9.24
CA VAL A 90 20.19 0.08 10.11
C VAL A 90 19.86 1.57 10.04
N CYS A 91 18.61 1.89 9.71
CA CYS A 91 18.07 3.24 9.72
C CYS A 91 16.87 3.30 10.67
N HIS A 92 17.01 3.97 11.81
CA HIS A 92 15.93 4.08 12.80
C HIS A 92 14.71 4.85 12.27
N VAL A 93 14.91 5.84 11.40
CA VAL A 93 13.81 6.57 10.75
C VAL A 93 13.05 5.66 9.81
N GLY A 94 13.76 4.92 8.95
CA GLY A 94 13.14 3.92 8.06
C GLY A 94 12.42 2.81 8.83
N TYR A 95 12.98 2.36 9.95
CA TYR A 95 12.34 1.39 10.84
C TYR A 95 11.04 1.93 11.46
N GLY A 96 11.05 3.18 11.94
CA GLY A 96 9.86 3.84 12.48
C GLY A 96 8.76 4.00 11.42
N LEU A 97 9.12 4.42 10.21
CA LEU A 97 8.17 4.53 9.10
C LEU A 97 7.58 3.17 8.71
N ARG A 98 8.39 2.11 8.69
CA ARG A 98 7.90 0.75 8.52
C ARG A 98 6.93 0.36 9.63
N ALA A 99 7.27 0.58 10.89
CA ALA A 99 6.39 0.20 12.01
C ALA A 99 5.02 0.90 11.92
N VAL A 100 4.99 2.16 11.51
CA VAL A 100 3.74 2.90 11.23
C VAL A 100 3.00 2.32 10.02
N HIS A 101 3.71 1.84 9.00
CA HIS A 101 3.08 1.17 7.87
C HIS A 101 2.48 -0.19 8.24
N ASP A 102 3.21 -1.01 9.01
CA ASP A 102 2.82 -2.37 9.37
C ASP A 102 1.45 -2.40 10.09
N VAL A 103 1.15 -1.40 10.94
CA VAL A 103 -0.15 -1.30 11.63
C VAL A 103 -1.34 -1.02 10.70
N THR A 104 -1.11 -0.60 9.45
CA THR A 104 -2.17 -0.31 8.48
C THR A 104 -2.58 -1.53 7.65
N ILE A 105 -1.74 -2.56 7.57
CA ILE A 105 -1.88 -3.70 6.64
C ILE A 105 -3.21 -4.43 6.87
N ALA A 106 -3.45 -4.89 8.09
CA ALA A 106 -4.66 -5.66 8.42
C ALA A 106 -5.93 -4.80 8.26
N ALA A 107 -5.89 -3.54 8.68
CA ALA A 107 -7.03 -2.62 8.57
C ALA A 107 -7.40 -2.34 7.10
N ALA A 108 -6.41 -2.27 6.21
CA ALA A 108 -6.61 -2.11 4.78
C ALA A 108 -7.07 -3.41 4.08
N GLY A 109 -7.14 -4.54 4.80
CA GLY A 109 -7.46 -5.84 4.23
C GLY A 109 -6.40 -6.35 3.27
N LYS A 110 -5.13 -5.99 3.51
CA LYS A 110 -3.98 -6.48 2.75
C LYS A 110 -3.52 -7.83 3.29
N GLU A 111 -2.96 -8.64 2.40
CA GLU A 111 -2.29 -9.88 2.80
C GLU A 111 -1.03 -9.59 3.62
N ALA A 112 -0.61 -10.59 4.40
CA ALA A 112 0.63 -10.50 5.16
C ALA A 112 1.81 -10.28 4.19
N PRO A 113 2.76 -9.38 4.52
CA PRO A 113 3.90 -9.10 3.65
C PRO A 113 4.70 -10.34 3.29
N GLN A 114 4.99 -10.48 2.00
CA GLN A 114 5.91 -11.46 1.45
C GLN A 114 6.98 -10.75 0.64
N CYS A 115 8.20 -11.26 0.70
CA CYS A 115 9.31 -10.72 -0.08
C CYS A 115 9.09 -11.03 -1.57
N VAL A 116 8.97 -10.01 -2.41
CA VAL A 116 8.74 -10.19 -3.86
C VAL A 116 9.92 -10.86 -4.59
N SER A 117 11.07 -10.98 -3.93
CA SER A 117 12.26 -11.60 -4.52
C SER A 117 12.44 -13.06 -4.15
N CYS A 118 12.24 -13.43 -2.87
CA CYS A 118 12.44 -14.80 -2.39
C CYS A 118 11.14 -15.50 -2.03
N HIS A 119 10.00 -14.81 -2.09
CA HIS A 119 8.65 -15.28 -1.75
C HIS A 119 8.47 -15.77 -0.31
N HIS A 120 9.45 -15.55 0.58
CA HIS A 120 9.31 -15.87 1.99
C HIS A 120 8.47 -14.80 2.71
N PRO A 121 7.69 -15.19 3.74
CA PRO A 121 7.02 -14.25 4.63
C PRO A 121 8.03 -13.24 5.20
N ILE A 122 7.59 -12.00 5.36
CA ILE A 122 8.36 -10.97 6.06
C ILE A 122 7.78 -10.82 7.46
N HIS A 123 8.64 -11.01 8.45
CA HIS A 123 8.30 -10.88 9.87
C HIS A 123 8.66 -9.49 10.42
N VAL A 124 8.00 -9.11 11.50
CA VAL A 124 8.29 -7.88 12.23
C VAL A 124 9.75 -7.92 12.71
N GLY A 125 10.48 -6.82 12.52
CA GLY A 125 11.88 -6.71 12.94
C GLY A 125 12.91 -7.07 11.86
N GLU A 126 12.52 -7.77 10.79
CA GLU A 126 13.45 -8.10 9.70
C GLU A 126 13.91 -6.86 8.91
N MET A 127 15.09 -6.87 8.31
CA MET A 127 15.49 -5.76 7.44
C MET A 127 14.73 -5.84 6.11
N THR A 128 13.77 -4.95 5.92
CA THR A 128 12.86 -4.90 4.78
C THR A 128 12.87 -3.51 4.17
N VAL A 129 12.63 -3.43 2.87
CA VAL A 129 12.42 -2.18 2.13
C VAL A 129 11.11 -2.24 1.33
N PRO A 130 10.43 -1.10 1.14
CA PRO A 130 9.32 -1.00 0.22
C PRO A 130 9.89 -1.00 -1.20
N VAL A 131 9.25 -1.75 -2.10
CA VAL A 131 9.69 -1.84 -3.49
C VAL A 131 8.54 -1.48 -4.42
N ARG A 132 8.86 -0.62 -5.39
CA ARG A 132 7.98 -0.30 -6.52
C ARG A 132 8.58 -0.90 -7.77
N TRP A 133 7.77 -1.59 -8.57
CA TRP A 133 8.17 -1.99 -9.91
C TRP A 133 7.07 -1.67 -10.91
N GLU A 134 7.48 -1.22 -12.08
CA GLU A 134 6.59 -0.90 -13.19
C GLU A 134 6.06 -2.22 -13.77
N GLY A 135 4.76 -2.44 -13.69
CA GLY A 135 4.08 -3.50 -14.42
C GLY A 135 3.70 -3.04 -15.83
N THR A 136 3.15 -3.95 -16.63
CA THR A 136 2.66 -3.63 -17.97
C THR A 136 1.42 -2.74 -17.98
N SER A 137 0.68 -2.67 -16.88
CA SER A 137 -0.58 -1.91 -16.76
C SER A 137 -0.64 -0.97 -15.56
N GLN A 138 0.19 -1.17 -14.54
CA GLN A 138 0.23 -0.31 -13.34
C GLN A 138 1.51 -0.51 -12.53
N ASP A 139 1.85 0.47 -11.69
CA ASP A 139 2.87 0.33 -10.66
C ASP A 139 2.43 -0.72 -9.64
N HIS A 140 3.30 -1.67 -9.36
CA HIS A 140 3.11 -2.62 -8.28
C HIS A 140 3.90 -2.18 -7.06
N LEU A 141 3.23 -2.20 -5.92
CA LEU A 141 3.81 -1.88 -4.62
C LEU A 141 3.96 -3.17 -3.84
N GLY A 142 5.11 -3.35 -3.21
CA GLY A 142 5.37 -4.54 -2.40
C GLY A 142 6.52 -4.34 -1.43
N TYR A 143 7.06 -5.46 -0.98
CA TYR A 143 8.07 -5.51 0.06
C TYR A 143 9.19 -6.46 -0.35
N ALA A 144 10.41 -6.17 0.06
CA ALA A 144 11.52 -7.09 -0.13
C ALA A 144 12.45 -7.07 1.08
N HIS A 145 13.03 -8.21 1.44
CA HIS A 145 14.17 -8.24 2.34
C HIS A 145 15.30 -7.39 1.75
N THR A 146 15.91 -6.54 2.56
CA THR A 146 16.98 -5.63 2.12
C THR A 146 18.10 -6.40 1.41
N GLN A 147 18.49 -7.56 1.94
CA GLN A 147 19.51 -8.42 1.32
C GLN A 147 19.13 -8.86 -0.09
N CYS A 148 17.87 -9.26 -0.33
CA CYS A 148 17.43 -9.71 -1.65
C CYS A 148 17.51 -8.60 -2.71
N VAL A 149 17.24 -7.35 -2.33
CA VAL A 149 17.37 -6.20 -3.23
C VAL A 149 18.84 -5.92 -3.55
N MET A 150 19.71 -5.95 -2.55
CA MET A 150 21.13 -5.66 -2.71
C MET A 150 21.85 -6.72 -3.55
N THR A 151 21.55 -8.00 -3.34
CA THR A 151 22.13 -9.08 -4.14
C THR A 151 21.70 -9.00 -5.61
N ARG A 152 20.46 -8.59 -5.91
CA ARG A 152 20.01 -8.39 -7.30
C ARG A 152 20.64 -7.17 -7.97
N ALA A 153 20.93 -6.11 -7.22
CA ALA A 153 21.62 -4.93 -7.75
C ALA A 153 23.09 -5.22 -8.12
N ALA A 154 23.76 -6.11 -7.38
CA ALA A 154 25.15 -6.50 -7.64
C ALA A 154 25.36 -7.43 -8.85
N VAL A 155 24.27 -7.97 -9.43
CA VAL A 155 24.29 -8.88 -10.59
C VAL A 155 23.93 -8.17 -11.90
N ARG A 156 23.66 -6.86 -11.85
CA ARG A 156 23.47 -5.99 -13.02
C ARG A 156 24.71 -5.13 -13.24
#